data_AF-A0A5N4CE33-F1
#
_entry.id   AF-A0A5N4CE33-F1
#
_cell.length_a   1.000
_cell.length_b   1.000
_cell.length_c   1.000
_cell.angle_alpha   90.00
_cell.angle_beta   90.00
_cell.angle_gamma   90.00
#
_symmetry.space_group_name_H-M   'P 1'
#
loop_
_entity.id
_entity.type
_entity.pdbx_description
1 polymer ?
#
loop_
_entity_poly.entity_id
_entity_poly.type
_entity_poly.pdbx_seq_one_letter_code
_entity_poly.pdbx_strand_id
1 'polypeptide(L)'
;MAITKKNKVSDDKHVAQKDNTYKNMQESQETHIPNHLDEIVAAVSVTPEKKIQNKLPQTALFQPPREKLHLCEEKARSYSSSHEYKQAIHELVRCVALTRICYGDSHWKLAEAHVNLAQGYLQLKGLSLQAKQHAEKAKEILTSSIVPPYNDNTDVFKCSVELFHTMGRALLSLQKYPFASNLYK
;
A
#
# COMPACT_ATOMS: atom_id res chain seq x y z
N MET A 1 -74.23 -36.41 -20.08
CA MET A 1 -74.33 -37.25 -18.86
C MET A 1 -73.40 -36.68 -17.78
N ALA A 2 -73.51 -37.18 -16.54
CA ALA A 2 -72.82 -36.76 -15.30
C ALA A 2 -71.31 -36.42 -15.48
N ILE A 3 -70.68 -35.44 -14.82
CA ILE A 3 -70.79 -34.86 -13.45
C ILE A 3 -70.19 -35.71 -12.31
N THR A 4 -68.95 -35.37 -11.91
CA THR A 4 -68.40 -35.39 -10.53
C THR A 4 -67.27 -34.34 -10.47
N LYS A 5 -67.33 -33.28 -9.64
CA LYS A 5 -67.00 -33.20 -8.19
C LYS A 5 -65.48 -33.36 -7.92
N LYS A 6 -64.79 -32.54 -7.09
CA LYS A 6 -65.24 -31.65 -5.99
C LYS A 6 -64.16 -30.62 -5.52
N ASN A 7 -64.58 -29.39 -5.17
CA ASN A 7 -64.11 -28.42 -4.12
C ASN A 7 -62.61 -27.98 -4.00
N LYS A 8 -62.20 -26.71 -3.69
CA LYS A 8 -62.53 -25.61 -2.71
C LYS A 8 -61.88 -25.85 -1.31
N VAL A 9 -61.17 -24.95 -0.59
CA VAL A 9 -61.17 -23.47 -0.29
C VAL A 9 -59.70 -22.94 -0.23
N SER A 10 -59.26 -21.74 -0.68
CA SER A 10 -59.45 -20.29 -0.35
C SER A 10 -58.88 -19.79 1.01
N ASP A 11 -58.41 -18.54 1.02
CA ASP A 11 -57.63 -17.83 2.07
C ASP A 11 -58.37 -17.51 3.38
N ASP A 12 -57.63 -17.11 4.43
CA ASP A 12 -57.99 -15.92 5.25
C ASP A 12 -56.77 -15.27 5.97
N LYS A 13 -56.95 -14.08 6.59
CA LYS A 13 -55.90 -13.26 7.24
C LYS A 13 -56.31 -12.63 8.59
N HIS A 14 -55.30 -12.14 9.32
CA HIS A 14 -55.28 -10.99 10.26
C HIS A 14 -55.71 -11.13 11.76
N VAL A 15 -54.78 -10.66 12.62
CA VAL A 15 -54.96 -9.68 13.75
C VAL A 15 -55.30 -10.12 15.19
N ALA A 16 -54.76 -9.33 16.14
CA ALA A 16 -55.13 -9.11 17.55
C ALA A 16 -54.66 -10.08 18.67
N GLN A 17 -53.42 -9.84 19.13
CA GLN A 17 -53.06 -9.45 20.52
C GLN A 17 -54.15 -9.46 21.61
N LYS A 18 -53.86 -10.10 22.76
CA LYS A 18 -54.09 -9.56 24.13
C LYS A 18 -53.36 -10.35 25.23
N ASP A 19 -53.24 -9.72 26.39
CA ASP A 19 -52.36 -10.08 27.51
C ASP A 19 -53.00 -11.07 28.50
N ASN A 20 -52.18 -11.83 29.26
CA ASN A 20 -52.51 -12.20 30.64
C ASN A 20 -51.26 -12.54 31.47
N THR A 21 -51.31 -12.30 32.78
CA THR A 21 -50.17 -12.43 33.71
C THR A 21 -50.59 -13.15 34.99
N TYR A 22 -49.88 -14.21 35.38
CA TYR A 22 -49.98 -14.85 36.70
C TYR A 22 -48.60 -15.05 37.33
N LYS A 23 -48.56 -15.08 38.68
CA LYS A 23 -47.34 -14.88 39.49
C LYS A 23 -46.88 -16.14 40.23
N ASN A 24 -45.58 -16.13 40.56
CA ASN A 24 -44.92 -16.78 41.71
C ASN A 24 -45.07 -18.29 41.95
N MET A 25 -43.93 -18.97 41.99
CA MET A 25 -43.50 -19.71 43.19
C MET A 25 -42.04 -19.36 43.50
N GLN A 26 -41.58 -19.67 44.72
CA GLN A 26 -40.53 -18.91 45.39
C GLN A 26 -39.34 -19.78 45.86
N GLU A 27 -38.13 -19.30 45.56
CA GLU A 27 -36.89 -19.41 46.36
C GLU A 27 -36.32 -20.79 46.73
N SER A 28 -35.14 -21.09 46.18
CA SER A 28 -34.12 -21.92 46.82
C SER A 28 -32.81 -21.12 46.84
N GLN A 29 -32.20 -20.96 48.01
CA GLN A 29 -30.92 -20.26 48.17
C GLN A 29 -29.78 -21.27 48.03
N GLU A 30 -28.98 -21.18 46.98
CA GLU A 30 -27.68 -21.88 46.90
C GLU A 30 -26.52 -20.90 47.07
N THR A 31 -25.47 -21.35 47.74
CA THR A 31 -24.36 -20.51 48.19
C THR A 31 -23.51 -20.02 47.02
N HIS A 32 -23.22 -18.71 47.00
CA HIS A 32 -22.36 -18.11 45.98
C HIS A 32 -20.91 -18.60 46.13
N ILE A 33 -20.57 -19.62 45.35
CA ILE A 33 -19.18 -19.94 45.00
C ILE A 33 -18.74 -18.86 43.99
N PRO A 34 -17.64 -18.11 44.22
CA PRO A 34 -17.10 -17.20 43.23
C PRO A 34 -16.57 -18.01 42.03
N ASN A 35 -16.97 -17.65 40.82
CA ASN A 35 -16.47 -18.33 39.64
C ASN A 35 -15.04 -17.85 39.37
N HIS A 36 -14.07 -18.76 39.30
CA HIS A 36 -12.67 -18.42 38.99
C HIS A 36 -12.50 -17.70 37.64
N LEU A 37 -13.51 -17.80 36.77
CA LEU A 37 -13.62 -17.02 35.53
C LEU A 37 -13.84 -15.51 35.76
N ASP A 38 -14.53 -15.11 36.83
CA ASP A 38 -14.81 -13.69 37.13
C ASP A 38 -13.53 -12.96 37.58
N GLU A 39 -12.67 -13.65 38.35
CA GLU A 39 -11.34 -13.17 38.72
C GLU A 39 -10.42 -13.06 37.49
N ILE A 40 -10.49 -14.04 36.57
CA ILE A 40 -9.79 -13.95 35.27
C ILE A 40 -10.31 -12.75 34.46
N VAL A 41 -11.61 -12.51 34.39
CA VAL A 41 -12.19 -11.36 33.66
C VAL A 41 -11.77 -10.03 34.29
N ALA A 42 -11.68 -9.96 35.62
CA ALA A 42 -11.14 -8.79 36.34
C ALA A 42 -9.64 -8.60 36.06
N ALA A 43 -8.82 -9.66 36.07
CA ALA A 43 -7.39 -9.59 35.76
C ALA A 43 -7.10 -9.29 34.27
N VAL A 44 -7.98 -9.72 33.37
CA VAL A 44 -7.95 -9.44 31.91
C VAL A 44 -8.54 -8.05 31.58
N SER A 45 -9.06 -7.31 32.58
CA SER A 45 -9.56 -5.93 32.41
C SER A 45 -8.42 -4.89 32.31
N VAL A 46 -7.54 -5.12 31.33
CA VAL A 46 -6.72 -4.15 30.59
C VAL A 46 -6.09 -3.06 31.48
N THR A 47 -4.86 -3.33 31.92
CA THR A 47 -3.92 -2.24 32.23
C THR A 47 -3.91 -1.24 31.07
N PRO A 48 -4.03 0.07 31.32
CA PRO A 48 -4.15 1.06 30.25
C PRO A 48 -2.80 1.27 29.57
N GLU A 49 -2.45 0.35 28.66
CA GLU A 49 -1.41 0.57 27.66
C GLU A 49 -1.67 1.93 26.99
N LYS A 50 -0.60 2.72 26.83
CA LYS A 50 -0.67 4.01 26.12
C LYS A 50 -0.95 3.75 24.65
N LYS A 51 -2.22 3.56 24.32
CA LYS A 51 -2.75 3.25 22.99
C LYS A 51 -2.31 4.33 22.02
N ILE A 52 -1.19 4.09 21.34
CA ILE A 52 -0.68 4.93 20.27
C ILE A 52 -1.76 4.97 19.20
N GLN A 53 -2.54 6.05 19.20
CA GLN A 53 -3.57 6.26 18.19
C GLN A 53 -2.85 6.48 16.87
N ASN A 54 -2.71 5.41 16.09
CA ASN A 54 -2.28 5.47 14.70
C ASN A 54 -3.33 6.25 13.90
N LYS A 55 -3.23 7.59 13.94
CA LYS A 55 -4.07 8.54 13.19
C LYS A 55 -3.71 8.55 11.69
N LEU A 56 -3.52 7.38 11.10
CA LEU A 56 -3.77 7.22 9.67
C LEU A 56 -5.29 7.25 9.49
N PRO A 57 -5.84 8.15 8.66
CA PRO A 57 -7.23 8.04 8.25
C PRO A 57 -7.49 6.65 7.65
N GLN A 58 -8.63 6.02 7.97
CA GLN A 58 -8.96 4.70 7.42
C GLN A 58 -8.94 4.70 5.88
N THR A 59 -9.33 5.82 5.26
CA THR A 59 -9.19 6.06 3.82
C THR A 59 -7.76 5.85 3.30
N ALA A 60 -6.74 6.35 4.00
CA ALA A 60 -5.33 6.19 3.61
C ALA A 60 -4.86 4.73 3.64
N LEU A 61 -5.42 3.91 4.55
CA LEU A 61 -5.16 2.47 4.58
C LEU A 61 -5.69 1.80 3.31
N PHE A 62 -6.92 2.11 2.91
CA PHE A 62 -7.64 1.41 1.84
C PHE A 62 -7.44 1.96 0.42
N GLN A 63 -6.73 3.07 0.21
CA GLN A 63 -6.49 3.57 -1.17
C GLN A 63 -5.82 2.51 -2.06
N PRO A 64 -6.27 2.32 -3.31
CA PRO A 64 -5.61 1.48 -4.31
C PRO A 64 -4.11 1.79 -4.50
N PRO A 65 -3.25 0.79 -4.80
CA PRO A 65 -1.82 1.00 -5.04
C PRO A 65 -1.50 2.05 -6.10
N ARG A 66 -2.34 2.19 -7.15
CA ARG A 66 -2.17 3.19 -8.22
C ARG A 66 -2.42 4.63 -7.77
N GLU A 67 -3.38 4.86 -6.88
CA GLU A 67 -3.58 6.18 -6.26
C GLU A 67 -2.44 6.53 -5.32
N LYS A 68 -1.99 5.55 -4.52
CA LYS A 68 -0.81 5.70 -3.64
C LYS A 68 0.45 6.01 -4.43
N LEU A 69 0.63 5.39 -5.60
CA LEU A 69 1.75 5.67 -6.50
C LEU A 69 1.72 7.13 -6.98
N HIS A 70 0.61 7.56 -7.60
CA HIS A 70 0.44 8.94 -8.07
C HIS A 70 0.66 9.97 -6.95
N LEU A 71 0.15 9.71 -5.74
CA LEU A 71 0.37 10.59 -4.59
C LEU A 71 1.84 10.64 -4.15
N CYS A 72 2.60 9.55 -4.25
CA CYS A 72 4.05 9.55 -3.99
C CYS A 72 4.82 10.28 -5.10
N GLU A 73 4.40 10.16 -6.37
CA GLU A 73 5.03 10.84 -7.51
C GLU A 73 4.85 12.37 -7.44
N GLU A 74 3.65 12.85 -7.10
CA GLU A 74 3.38 14.28 -6.89
C GLU A 74 4.18 14.84 -5.70
N LYS A 75 4.27 14.10 -4.58
CA LYS A 75 5.11 14.49 -3.44
C LYS A 75 6.60 14.50 -3.78
N ALA A 76 7.09 13.48 -4.49
CA ALA A 76 8.48 13.42 -4.93
C ALA A 76 8.85 14.63 -5.79
N ARG A 77 7.96 15.02 -6.72
CA ARG A 77 8.12 16.23 -7.54
C ARG A 77 8.10 17.49 -6.67
N SER A 78 7.12 17.64 -5.80
CA SER A 78 6.98 18.79 -4.88
C SER A 78 8.22 18.97 -4.00
N TYR A 79 8.67 17.92 -3.31
CA TYR A 79 9.90 17.96 -2.51
C TYR A 79 11.14 18.27 -3.36
N SER A 80 11.24 17.73 -4.58
CA SER A 80 12.37 18.04 -5.47
C SER A 80 12.38 19.50 -5.93
N SER A 81 11.20 20.11 -6.16
CA SER A 81 11.07 21.55 -6.45
C SER A 81 11.43 22.42 -5.24
N SER A 82 11.03 22.01 -4.03
CA SER A 82 11.43 22.65 -2.76
C SER A 82 12.89 22.40 -2.36
N HIS A 83 13.67 21.68 -3.17
CA HIS A 83 15.06 21.26 -2.89
C HIS A 83 15.19 20.35 -1.64
N GLU A 84 14.08 19.76 -1.18
CA GLU A 84 13.96 18.82 -0.07
C GLU A 84 14.37 17.40 -0.50
N TYR A 85 15.58 17.25 -1.07
CA TYR A 85 15.97 16.04 -1.80
C TYR A 85 15.95 14.74 -0.96
N LYS A 86 16.13 14.81 0.36
CA LYS A 86 16.02 13.63 1.24
C LYS A 86 14.56 13.12 1.31
N GLN A 87 13.60 14.04 1.42
CA GLN A 87 12.17 13.76 1.39
C GLN A 87 11.75 13.24 -0.01
N ALA A 88 12.26 13.88 -1.08
CA ALA A 88 12.03 13.43 -2.46
C ALA A 88 12.51 11.99 -2.69
N ILE A 89 13.74 11.65 -2.26
CA ILE A 89 14.28 10.27 -2.36
C ILE A 89 13.42 9.27 -1.57
N HIS A 90 12.91 9.64 -0.39
CA HIS A 90 12.04 8.75 0.40
C HIS A 90 10.73 8.43 -0.33
N GLU A 91 10.09 9.41 -0.97
CA GLU A 91 8.90 9.17 -1.79
C GLU A 91 9.25 8.40 -3.08
N LEU A 92 10.38 8.67 -3.74
CA LEU A 92 10.85 7.94 -4.92
C LEU A 92 11.11 6.44 -4.64
N VAL A 93 11.62 6.09 -3.45
CA VAL A 93 11.73 4.69 -3.00
C VAL A 93 10.35 4.04 -2.86
N ARG A 94 9.32 4.79 -2.41
CA ARG A 94 7.94 4.29 -2.39
C ARG A 94 7.36 4.15 -3.80
N CYS A 95 7.67 5.07 -4.72
CA CYS A 95 7.27 4.94 -6.12
C CYS A 95 7.82 3.64 -6.74
N VAL A 96 9.10 3.31 -6.55
CA VAL A 96 9.68 2.04 -7.03
C VAL A 96 8.91 0.82 -6.48
N ALA A 97 8.61 0.79 -5.17
CA ALA A 97 7.87 -0.30 -4.56
C ALA A 97 6.41 -0.39 -5.05
N LEU A 98 5.71 0.74 -5.16
CA LEU A 98 4.32 0.81 -5.60
C LEU A 98 4.17 0.51 -7.09
N THR A 99 5.11 0.97 -7.94
CA THR A 99 5.16 0.63 -9.36
C THR A 99 5.38 -0.87 -9.56
N ARG A 100 6.24 -1.51 -8.76
CA ARG A 100 6.40 -2.98 -8.78
C ARG A 100 5.07 -3.69 -8.48
N ILE A 101 4.31 -3.21 -7.49
CA ILE A 101 2.98 -3.74 -7.13
C ILE A 101 1.94 -3.46 -8.24
N CYS A 102 2.01 -2.31 -8.92
CA CYS A 102 1.01 -1.87 -9.90
C CYS A 102 1.17 -2.45 -11.31
N TYR A 103 2.38 -2.90 -11.67
CA TYR A 103 2.74 -3.29 -13.05
C TYR A 103 3.60 -4.56 -13.15
N GLY A 104 4.22 -5.03 -12.06
CA GLY A 104 5.12 -6.19 -12.06
C GLY A 104 6.56 -5.88 -12.50
N ASP A 105 7.42 -6.89 -12.34
CA ASP A 105 8.89 -6.74 -12.41
C ASP A 105 9.44 -6.46 -13.82
N SER A 106 8.74 -6.93 -14.86
CA SER A 106 9.18 -6.81 -16.26
C SER A 106 8.61 -5.60 -17.00
N HIS A 107 7.85 -4.72 -16.34
CA HIS A 107 7.19 -3.59 -16.98
C HIS A 107 8.04 -2.32 -16.99
N TRP A 108 8.12 -1.64 -18.13
CA TRP A 108 9.02 -0.50 -18.34
C TRP A 108 8.84 0.65 -17.34
N LYS A 109 7.63 0.87 -16.80
CA LYS A 109 7.40 1.85 -15.73
C LYS A 109 8.25 1.59 -14.47
N LEU A 110 8.60 0.34 -14.17
CA LEU A 110 9.51 0.05 -13.05
C LEU A 110 10.94 0.54 -13.34
N ALA A 111 11.37 0.50 -14.60
CA ALA A 111 12.62 1.14 -15.01
C ALA A 111 12.55 2.67 -14.89
N GLU A 112 11.44 3.30 -15.32
CA GLU A 112 11.20 4.75 -15.17
C GLU A 112 11.29 5.17 -13.69
N ALA A 113 10.64 4.42 -12.77
CA ALA A 113 10.74 4.66 -11.34
C ALA A 113 12.18 4.51 -10.80
N HIS A 114 12.94 3.52 -11.30
CA HIS A 114 14.37 3.37 -10.97
C HIS A 114 15.24 4.53 -11.52
N VAL A 115 14.95 5.04 -12.73
CA VAL A 115 15.61 6.23 -13.30
C VAL A 115 15.32 7.46 -12.45
N ASN A 116 14.07 7.69 -12.08
CA ASN A 116 13.68 8.81 -11.24
C ASN A 116 14.36 8.77 -9.86
N LEU A 117 14.45 7.59 -9.22
CA LEU A 117 15.20 7.41 -7.98
C LEU A 117 16.71 7.64 -8.17
N ALA A 118 17.30 7.18 -9.28
CA ALA A 118 18.70 7.46 -9.61
C ALA A 118 18.96 8.97 -9.82
N GLN A 119 18.06 9.69 -10.50
CA GLN A 119 18.13 11.14 -10.63
C GLN A 119 18.03 11.85 -9.28
N GLY A 120 17.15 11.37 -8.39
CA GLY A 120 17.04 11.85 -7.00
C GLY A 120 18.34 11.70 -6.22
N TYR A 121 18.98 10.53 -6.27
CA TYR A 121 20.29 10.31 -5.64
C TYR A 121 21.37 11.27 -6.18
N LEU A 122 21.34 11.64 -7.46
CA LEU A 122 22.29 12.61 -8.04
C LEU A 122 22.11 14.05 -7.56
N GLN A 123 21.06 14.37 -6.80
CA GLN A 123 20.92 15.68 -6.13
C GLN A 123 21.68 15.75 -4.80
N LEU A 124 22.11 14.62 -4.24
CA LEU A 124 22.87 14.55 -3.00
C LEU A 124 24.34 14.16 -3.25
N LYS A 125 25.26 14.96 -2.69
CA LYS A 125 26.70 14.69 -2.76
C LYS A 125 27.03 13.31 -2.18
N GLY A 126 27.86 12.55 -2.87
CA GLY A 126 28.33 11.22 -2.44
C GLY A 126 27.41 10.04 -2.79
N LEU A 127 26.16 10.26 -3.26
CA LEU A 127 25.23 9.16 -3.57
C LEU A 127 25.27 8.68 -5.04
N SER A 128 26.36 9.01 -5.75
CA SER A 128 26.53 8.66 -7.18
C SER A 128 26.65 7.15 -7.44
N LEU A 129 27.06 6.36 -6.44
CA LEU A 129 27.11 4.90 -6.55
C LEU A 129 25.71 4.28 -6.57
N GLN A 130 24.83 4.75 -5.67
CA GLN A 130 23.43 4.37 -5.61
C GLN A 130 22.71 4.78 -6.89
N ALA A 131 22.98 5.99 -7.41
CA ALA A 131 22.47 6.41 -8.71
C ALA A 131 22.90 5.48 -9.85
N LYS A 132 24.18 5.06 -9.90
CA LYS A 132 24.67 4.07 -10.87
C LYS A 132 23.91 2.75 -10.74
N GLN A 133 23.80 2.20 -9.53
CA GLN A 133 23.12 0.92 -9.27
C GLN A 133 21.64 0.94 -9.69
N HIS A 134 20.90 2.00 -9.39
CA HIS A 134 19.51 2.12 -9.81
C HIS A 134 19.36 2.32 -11.32
N ALA A 135 20.26 3.05 -11.98
CA ALA A 135 20.30 3.16 -13.45
C ALA A 135 20.65 1.82 -14.12
N GLU A 136 21.62 1.07 -13.59
CA GLU A 136 21.94 -0.28 -14.08
C GLU A 136 20.74 -1.22 -13.96
N LYS A 137 19.99 -1.15 -12.84
CA LYS A 137 18.77 -1.95 -12.70
C LYS A 137 17.64 -1.52 -13.65
N ALA A 138 17.47 -0.23 -13.90
CA ALA A 138 16.54 0.25 -14.93
C ALA A 138 16.90 -0.27 -16.34
N LYS A 139 18.20 -0.35 -16.67
CA LYS A 139 18.68 -0.93 -17.94
C LYS A 139 18.32 -2.40 -18.10
N GLU A 140 18.51 -3.21 -17.05
CA GLU A 140 18.10 -4.62 -17.03
C GLU A 140 16.59 -4.78 -17.29
N ILE A 141 15.78 -3.96 -16.61
CA ILE A 141 14.32 -3.99 -16.75
C ILE A 141 13.91 -3.59 -18.18
N LEU A 142 14.40 -2.47 -18.73
CA LEU A 142 14.06 -2.08 -20.11
C LEU A 142 14.47 -3.13 -21.14
N THR A 143 15.66 -3.73 -21.01
CA THR A 143 16.12 -4.80 -21.89
C THR A 143 15.21 -6.04 -21.79
N SER A 144 14.57 -6.26 -20.64
CA SER A 144 13.59 -7.33 -20.42
C SER A 144 12.16 -6.95 -20.86
N SER A 145 11.82 -5.66 -20.89
CA SER A 145 10.52 -5.14 -21.34
C SER A 145 10.37 -5.09 -22.86
N ILE A 146 11.48 -4.92 -23.59
CA ILE A 146 11.49 -4.73 -25.04
C ILE A 146 11.54 -6.10 -25.74
N VAL A 147 10.36 -6.67 -26.01
CA VAL A 147 10.19 -7.98 -26.66
C VAL A 147 9.59 -7.80 -28.07
N PRO A 148 10.04 -8.53 -29.10
CA PRO A 148 9.43 -8.50 -30.43
C PRO A 148 7.98 -9.03 -30.44
N PRO A 149 7.07 -8.50 -31.30
CA PRO A 149 7.27 -7.34 -32.17
C PRO A 149 7.37 -6.05 -31.37
N TYR A 150 8.33 -5.20 -31.72
CA TYR A 150 8.59 -3.95 -30.98
C TYR A 150 7.37 -3.03 -31.08
N ASN A 151 6.77 -2.71 -29.92
CA ASN A 151 5.74 -1.68 -29.83
C ASN A 151 6.41 -0.30 -29.90
N ASP A 152 6.00 0.52 -30.86
CA ASP A 152 6.60 1.83 -31.14
C ASP A 152 6.11 2.89 -30.13
N ASN A 153 6.62 2.74 -28.91
CA ASN A 153 6.03 3.28 -27.70
C ASN A 153 6.89 4.43 -27.15
N THR A 154 6.54 5.66 -27.51
CA THR A 154 7.32 6.89 -27.28
C THR A 154 7.81 7.05 -25.84
N ASP A 155 7.03 6.64 -24.84
CA ASP A 155 7.42 6.71 -23.44
C ASP A 155 8.58 5.77 -23.08
N VAL A 156 8.67 4.59 -23.73
CA VAL A 156 9.79 3.64 -23.55
C VAL A 156 11.07 4.22 -24.14
N PHE A 157 10.97 4.90 -25.30
CA PHE A 157 12.09 5.63 -25.88
C PHE A 157 12.54 6.79 -24.98
N LYS A 158 11.59 7.60 -24.47
CA LYS A 158 11.88 8.68 -23.51
C LYS A 158 12.57 8.16 -22.24
N CYS A 159 12.04 7.09 -21.63
CA CYS A 159 12.63 6.42 -20.47
C CYS A 159 14.06 5.92 -20.77
N SER A 160 14.33 5.48 -21.99
CA SER A 160 15.66 5.05 -22.44
C SER A 160 16.64 6.23 -22.54
N VAL A 161 16.22 7.36 -23.10
CA VAL A 161 17.03 8.60 -23.16
C VAL A 161 17.35 9.10 -21.75
N GLU A 162 16.35 9.16 -20.86
CA GLU A 162 16.53 9.59 -19.48
C GLU A 162 17.43 8.64 -18.68
N LEU A 163 17.35 7.32 -18.92
CA LEU A 163 18.27 6.32 -18.38
C LEU A 163 19.72 6.61 -18.79
N PHE A 164 20.03 6.71 -20.09
CA PHE A 164 21.41 6.87 -20.55
C PHE A 164 22.01 8.20 -20.08
N HIS A 165 21.22 9.28 -20.08
CA HIS A 165 21.62 10.57 -19.49
C HIS A 165 21.92 10.45 -17.98
N THR A 166 21.06 9.77 -17.22
CA THR A 166 21.23 9.59 -15.77
C THR A 166 22.44 8.72 -15.45
N MET A 167 22.65 7.63 -16.19
CA MET A 167 23.82 6.76 -16.06
C MET A 167 25.13 7.50 -16.39
N GLY A 168 25.12 8.31 -17.47
CA GLY A 168 26.25 9.18 -17.82
C GLY A 168 26.59 10.18 -16.71
N ARG A 169 25.59 10.88 -16.15
CA ARG A 169 25.77 11.78 -14.99
C ARG A 169 26.32 11.04 -13.76
N ALA A 170 25.87 9.82 -13.49
CA ALA A 170 26.36 9.03 -12.37
C ALA A 170 27.83 8.62 -12.54
N LEU A 171 28.20 8.13 -13.74
CA LEU A 171 29.58 7.76 -14.06
C LEU A 171 30.54 8.96 -14.04
N LEU A 172 30.16 10.09 -14.64
CA LEU A 172 30.92 11.34 -14.59
C LEU A 172 31.07 11.91 -13.16
N SER A 173 30.06 11.69 -12.30
CA SER A 173 30.16 12.06 -10.89
C SER A 173 31.11 11.13 -10.13
N LEU A 174 31.01 9.82 -10.35
CA LEU A 174 31.95 8.84 -9.76
C LEU A 174 33.39 9.10 -10.19
N GLN A 175 33.65 9.48 -11.45
CA GLN A 175 34.97 9.86 -11.96
C GLN A 175 35.55 11.15 -11.34
N LYS A 176 34.76 11.97 -10.65
CA LYS A 176 35.26 13.13 -9.88
C LYS A 176 35.67 12.77 -8.46
N TYR A 177 35.31 11.59 -7.96
CA TYR A 177 35.63 11.13 -6.60
C TYR A 177 36.84 10.18 -6.40
N PRO A 178 37.55 9.61 -7.42
CA PRO A 178 38.66 8.68 -7.14
C PRO A 178 39.89 9.41 -6.57
N PHE A 179 40.02 10.71 -6.88
CA PHE A 179 41.04 11.58 -6.30
C PHE A 179 40.71 11.96 -4.84
N ALA A 180 39.43 12.06 -4.49
CA ALA A 180 39.00 12.40 -3.13
C ALA A 180 39.26 11.26 -2.12
N SER A 181 39.17 10.00 -2.55
CA SER A 181 39.47 8.84 -1.68
C SER A 181 40.96 8.66 -1.36
N ASN A 182 41.85 9.33 -2.09
CA ASN A 182 43.29 9.26 -1.88
C ASN A 182 43.85 10.45 -1.07
N LEU A 183 42.99 11.37 -0.60
CA LEU A 183 43.38 12.53 0.21
C LEU A 183 43.20 12.29 1.73
N TYR A 184 42.87 11.07 2.13
CA TYR A 184 42.60 10.64 3.50
C TYR A 184 43.34 9.32 3.83
N LYS A 185 44.60 9.21 3.39
CA LYS A 185 45.56 8.14 3.69
C LYS A 185 46.92 8.76 3.96
#